data_AF-A0A3D1ICA1-F1
#
_entry.id   AF-A0A3D1ICA1-F1
#
_cell.length_a   1.000
_cell.length_b   1.000
_cell.length_c   1.000
_cell.angle_alpha   90.00
_cell.angle_beta   90.00
_cell.angle_gamma   90.00
#
_symmetry.space_group_name_H-M   'P 1'
#
loop_
_entity.id
_entity.type
_entity.pdbx_description
1 polymer ?
#
loop_
_entity_poly.entity_id
_entity_poly.type
_entity_poly.pdbx_seq_one_letter_code
_entity_poly.pdbx_strand_id
1 'polypeptide(L)'
;MAKGVAWWKLLVVGSAVAAGAFLGQLPWRRAWEQQRSLAALREAVRRAEADRERLAREKARLDNPLFREAMLREQGLLKAGEKPLTVPLEGSAETR
;
A
#
# COMPACT_ATOMS: atom_id res chain seq x y z
N MET A 1 65.41 20.40 -7.86
CA MET A 1 64.09 20.97 -7.48
C MET A 1 62.90 20.33 -8.21
N ALA A 2 62.98 20.02 -9.51
CA ALA A 2 61.85 19.49 -10.30
C ALA A 2 61.23 18.16 -9.78
N LYS A 3 62.03 17.27 -9.19
CA LYS A 3 61.56 15.97 -8.66
C LYS A 3 60.59 16.12 -7.46
N GLY A 4 60.82 17.11 -6.59
CA GLY A 4 59.94 17.37 -5.44
C GLY A 4 58.57 17.90 -5.85
N VAL A 5 58.54 18.75 -6.88
CA VAL A 5 57.29 19.30 -7.43
C VAL A 5 56.48 18.22 -8.14
N ALA A 6 57.13 17.31 -8.86
CA ALA A 6 56.46 16.18 -9.50
C ALA A 6 55.84 15.22 -8.48
N TRP A 7 56.56 14.90 -7.40
CA TRP A 7 56.07 14.05 -6.32
C TRP A 7 54.87 14.67 -5.59
N TRP A 8 54.92 15.97 -5.30
CA TRP A 8 53.81 16.70 -4.67
C TRP A 8 52.53 16.66 -5.52
N LYS A 9 52.64 16.86 -6.84
CA LYS A 9 51.50 16.79 -7.75
C LYS A 9 50.85 15.40 -7.74
N LEU A 10 51.65 14.33 -7.71
CA LEU A 10 51.13 12.97 -7.62
C LEU A 10 50.37 12.71 -6.32
N LEU A 11 50.86 13.23 -5.18
CA LEU A 11 50.16 13.13 -3.91
C LEU A 11 48.82 13.87 -3.93
N VAL A 12 48.78 15.08 -4.49
CA VAL A 12 47.54 15.86 -4.60
C VAL A 12 46.52 15.13 -5.48
N VAL A 13 46.93 14.65 -6.66
CA VAL A 13 46.04 13.90 -7.56
C VAL A 13 45.58 12.61 -6.92
N GLY A 14 46.47 11.86 -6.27
CA GLY A 14 46.12 10.63 -5.55
C GLY A 14 45.09 10.89 -4.43
N SER A 15 45.28 11.95 -3.65
CA SER A 15 44.34 12.33 -2.59
C SER A 15 42.98 12.74 -3.14
N ALA A 16 42.93 13.44 -4.28
CA ALA A 16 41.68 13.83 -4.92
C ALA A 16 40.89 12.61 -5.44
N VAL A 17 41.58 11.64 -6.04
CA VAL A 17 40.94 10.39 -6.50
C VAL A 17 40.43 9.58 -5.30
N ALA A 18 41.21 9.46 -4.23
CA ALA A 18 40.81 8.76 -3.02
C ALA A 18 39.60 9.42 -2.34
N ALA A 19 39.60 10.76 -2.24
CA ALA A 19 38.48 11.53 -1.69
C ALA A 19 37.23 11.39 -2.55
N GLY A 20 37.35 11.46 -3.88
CA GLY A 20 36.24 11.26 -4.81
C GLY A 20 35.64 9.85 -4.72
N ALA A 21 36.49 8.82 -4.62
CA ALA A 21 36.03 7.44 -4.44
C ALA A 21 35.32 7.24 -3.09
N PHE A 22 35.87 7.79 -2.01
CA PHE A 22 35.28 7.71 -0.67
C PHE A 22 33.93 8.43 -0.58
N LEU A 23 33.86 9.67 -1.09
CA LEU A 23 32.63 10.46 -1.12
C LEU A 23 31.59 9.88 -2.07
N GLY A 24 32.01 9.18 -3.15
CA GLY A 24 31.13 8.54 -4.11
C GLY A 24 30.39 7.30 -3.59
N GLN A 25 30.89 6.64 -2.54
CA GLN A 25 30.24 5.44 -1.98
C GLN A 25 28.93 5.74 -1.22
N LEU A 26 28.92 6.84 -0.46
CA LEU A 26 27.76 7.28 0.33
C LEU A 26 26.48 7.54 -0.49
N PRO A 27 26.51 8.29 -1.61
CA PRO A 27 25.32 8.52 -2.42
C PRO A 27 24.82 7.25 -3.10
N TRP A 28 25.72 6.37 -3.54
CA TRP A 28 25.33 5.06 -4.10
C TRP A 28 24.61 4.19 -3.08
N ARG A 29 25.09 4.17 -1.83
CA ARG A 29 24.45 3.41 -0.76
C ARG A 29 23.06 3.96 -0.42
N ARG A 30 22.93 5.29 -0.34
CA ARG A 30 21.63 5.95 -0.13
C ARG A 30 20.65 5.71 -1.28
N ALA A 31 21.10 5.78 -2.53
CA ALA A 31 20.27 5.51 -3.69
C ALA A 31 19.72 4.07 -3.67
N TRP A 32 20.55 3.11 -3.26
CA TRP A 32 20.16 1.72 -3.06
C TRP A 32 19.13 1.54 -1.93
N GLU A 33 19.38 2.14 -0.77
CA GLU A 33 18.45 2.13 0.36
C GLU A 33 17.10 2.78 -0.02
N GLN A 34 17.14 3.90 -0.75
CA GLN A 34 15.95 4.57 -1.26
C GLN A 34 15.16 3.69 -2.24
N GLN A 35 15.83 3.05 -3.20
CA GLN A 35 15.16 2.10 -4.11
C GLN A 35 14.43 0.98 -3.37
N ARG A 36 15.08 0.41 -2.35
CA ARG A 36 14.50 -0.67 -1.54
C ARG A 36 13.29 -0.18 -0.73
N SER A 37 13.37 1.02 -0.16
CA SER A 37 12.24 1.63 0.55
C SER A 37 11.06 1.94 -0.37
N LEU A 38 11.32 2.41 -1.59
CA LEU A 38 10.29 2.74 -2.57
C LEU A 38 9.53 1.51 -3.08
N ALA A 39 10.22 0.37 -3.24
CA ALA A 39 9.57 -0.88 -3.60
C ALA A 39 8.59 -1.33 -2.50
N ALA A 40 9.03 -1.33 -1.24
CA ALA A 40 8.18 -1.66 -0.10
C ALA A 40 7.00 -0.68 0.06
N LEU A 41 7.25 0.62 -0.15
CA LEU A 41 6.19 1.64 -0.08
C LEU A 41 5.13 1.43 -1.17
N ARG A 42 5.55 1.10 -2.40
CA ARG A 42 4.63 0.82 -3.52
C ARG A 42 3.72 -0.36 -3.24
N GLU A 43 4.26 -1.44 -2.67
CA GLU A 43 3.44 -2.59 -2.28
C GLU A 43 2.45 -2.25 -1.16
N ALA A 44 2.88 -1.48 -0.15
CA ALA A 44 2.01 -1.03 0.93
C ALA A 44 0.86 -0.15 0.40
N VAL A 45 1.16 0.78 -0.50
CA VAL A 45 0.14 1.64 -1.14
C VAL A 45 -0.86 0.82 -1.94
N ARG A 46 -0.40 -0.14 -2.76
CA ARG A 46 -1.30 -1.03 -3.52
C ARG A 46 -2.26 -1.81 -2.62
N ARG A 47 -1.77 -2.32 -1.49
CA ARG A 47 -2.64 -3.02 -0.52
C ARG A 47 -3.67 -2.06 0.07
N ALA A 48 -3.25 -0.86 0.47
CA ALA A 48 -4.16 0.15 1.01
C ALA A 48 -5.22 0.60 -0.01
N GLU A 49 -4.88 0.69 -1.30
CA GLU A 49 -5.84 0.98 -2.37
C GLU A 49 -6.85 -0.17 -2.55
N ALA A 50 -6.38 -1.42 -2.57
CA ALA A 50 -7.26 -2.59 -2.66
C ALA A 50 -8.23 -2.68 -1.47
N ASP A 51 -7.73 -2.40 -0.26
CA ASP A 51 -8.56 -2.38 0.96
C ASP A 51 -9.61 -1.26 0.90
N ARG A 52 -9.25 -0.08 0.38
CA ARG A 52 -10.20 1.01 0.17
C ARG A 52 -11.31 0.65 -0.80
N GLU A 53 -10.99 -0.01 -1.91
CA GLU A 53 -12.00 -0.47 -2.86
C GLU A 53 -12.93 -1.51 -2.22
N ARG A 54 -12.38 -2.45 -1.46
CA ARG A 54 -13.17 -3.47 -0.77
C ARG A 54 -14.14 -2.83 0.23
N LEU A 55 -13.63 -1.94 1.07
CA LEU A 55 -14.45 -1.20 2.04
C LEU A 55 -15.50 -0.32 1.35
N ALA A 56 -15.18 0.29 0.21
CA ALA A 56 -16.14 1.05 -0.57
C ALA A 56 -17.28 0.18 -1.12
N ARG A 57 -16.97 -1.04 -1.59
CA ARG A 57 -17.99 -2.01 -2.05
C ARG A 57 -18.86 -2.52 -0.89
N GLU A 58 -18.25 -2.85 0.24
CA GLU A 58 -18.98 -3.28 1.43
C GLU A 58 -19.88 -2.16 1.97
N LYS A 59 -19.39 -0.92 2.00
CA LYS A 59 -20.20 0.25 2.35
C LYS A 59 -21.35 0.46 1.38
N ALA A 60 -21.10 0.41 0.07
CA ALA A 60 -22.15 0.54 -0.94
C ALA A 60 -23.23 -0.57 -0.81
N ARG A 61 -22.83 -1.78 -0.38
CA ARG A 61 -23.76 -2.88 -0.10
C ARG A 61 -24.61 -2.60 1.15
N LEU A 62 -24.03 -2.02 2.20
CA LEU A 62 -24.75 -1.64 3.43
C LEU A 62 -25.65 -0.43 3.23
N ASP A 63 -25.22 0.55 2.43
CA ASP A 63 -26.00 1.75 2.08
C ASP A 63 -27.14 1.42 1.11
N ASN A 64 -27.17 0.22 0.51
CA ASN A 64 -28.26 -0.22 -0.35
C ASN A 64 -29.56 -0.38 0.50
N PRO A 65 -30.62 0.40 0.21
CA PRO A 65 -31.85 0.38 0.99
C PRO A 65 -32.52 -1.00 0.99
N LEU A 66 -32.41 -1.78 -0.08
CA LEU A 66 -32.96 -3.14 -0.14
C LEU A 66 -32.27 -4.10 0.82
N PHE A 67 -30.95 -3.97 0.96
CA PHE A 67 -30.17 -4.80 1.88
C PHE A 67 -30.48 -4.43 3.33
N ARG A 68 -30.63 -3.13 3.61
CA ARG A 68 -31.02 -2.63 4.93
C ARG A 68 -32.41 -3.10 5.34
N GLU A 69 -33.38 -3.07 4.43
CA GLU A 69 -34.72 -3.60 4.69
C GLU A 69 -34.71 -5.14 4.84
N ALA A 70 -33.94 -5.88 4.05
CA ALA A 70 -33.79 -7.32 4.20
C ALA A 70 -33.20 -7.69 5.58
N MET A 71 -32.17 -6.96 6.02
CA MET A 71 -31.54 -7.20 7.31
C MET A 71 -32.44 -6.85 8.50
N LEU A 72 -33.26 -5.79 8.38
CA LEU A 72 -34.28 -5.46 9.38
C LEU A 72 -35.38 -6.54 9.43
N ARG A 73 -35.74 -7.13 8.29
CA ARG A 73 -36.69 -8.25 8.23
C ARG A 73 -36.13 -9.53 8.87
N GLU A 74 -34.84 -9.84 8.69
CA GLU A 74 -34.17 -10.97 9.39
C GLU A 74 -34.17 -10.79 10.91
N GLN A 75 -34.08 -9.55 11.40
CA GLN A 75 -34.18 -9.22 12.82
C GLN A 75 -35.63 -9.23 13.34
N GLY A 76 -36.60 -9.59 12.51
CA GLY A 76 -38.02 -9.63 12.85
C GLY A 76 -38.68 -8.26 12.96
N LEU A 77 -38.00 -7.18 12.51
CA LEU A 77 -38.52 -5.83 12.53
C LEU A 77 -39.31 -5.57 11.24
N LEU A 78 -40.62 -5.37 11.40
CA LEU A 78 -41.53 -5.00 10.32
C LEU A 78 -41.74 -3.48 10.30
N LYS A 79 -41.88 -2.91 9.09
CA LYS A 79 -42.26 -1.52 8.92
C LYS A 79 -43.70 -1.32 9.41
N ALA A 80 -43.98 -0.20 10.06
CA ALA A 80 -45.31 0.08 10.63
C ALA A 80 -46.39 0.01 9.53
N GLY A 81 -47.30 -0.97 9.64
CA GLY A 81 -48.42 -1.17 8.72
C GLY A 81 -48.19 -2.19 7.59
N GLU A 82 -47.04 -2.85 7.49
CA GLU A 82 -46.78 -3.89 6.48
C GLU A 82 -47.32 -5.26 6.93
N LYS A 83 -48.08 -5.95 6.06
CA LYS A 83 -48.43 -7.37 6.26
C LYS A 83 -47.20 -8.23 6.02
N PRO A 84 -46.93 -9.27 6.84
CA PRO A 84 -45.77 -10.13 6.66
C PRO A 84 -45.82 -10.79 5.28
N LEU A 85 -44.88 -10.41 4.41
CA LEU A 85 -44.66 -11.08 3.13
C LEU A 85 -43.83 -12.34 3.41
N THR A 86 -44.49 -13.51 3.34
CA THR A 86 -43.80 -14.81 3.20
C THR A 86 -43.17 -14.85 1.82
N VAL A 87 -41.98 -14.27 1.66
CA VAL A 87 -41.14 -14.55 0.51
C VAL A 87 -40.28 -15.75 0.88
N PRO A 88 -40.44 -16.91 0.22
CA PRO A 88 -39.50 -18.00 0.38
C PRO A 88 -38.18 -17.54 -0.25
N LEU A 89 -37.16 -17.37 0.58
CA LEU A 89 -35.79 -17.24 0.09
C LEU A 89 -35.40 -18.63 -0.46
N GLU A 90 -35.58 -18.84 -1.77
CA GLU A 90 -34.90 -19.92 -2.48
C GLU A 90 -33.39 -19.76 -2.24
N GLY A 91 -32.83 -20.59 -1.36
CA GLY A 91 -31.44 -20.48 -0.94
C GLY A 91 -31.12 -21.18 0.38
N SER A 92 -32.11 -21.48 1.22
CA SER A 92 -31.94 -22.43 2.33
C SER A 92 -32.12 -23.87 1.86
N ALA A 93 -31.31 -24.29 0.89
CA ALA A 93 -31.12 -25.71 0.60
C ALA A 93 -30.19 -26.31 1.66
N GLU A 94 -30.80 -27.15 2.49
CA GLU A 94 -30.22 -28.26 3.24
C GLU A 94 -28.72 -28.48 3.08
N THR A 95 -27.97 -28.23 4.15
CA THR A 95 -26.80 -29.04 4.49
C THR A 95 -27.18 -29.87 5.71
N ARG A 96 -27.52 -31.14 5.47
CA ARG A 96 -27.48 -32.23 6.43
C ARG A 96 -26.60 -33.33 5.88
#